data_AF-A0A372QZU7-F1
#
_entry.id   AF-A0A372QZU7-F1
#
_cell.length_a   1.000
_cell.length_b   1.000
_cell.length_c   1.000
_cell.angle_alpha   90.00
_cell.angle_beta   90.00
_cell.angle_gamma   90.00
#
_symmetry.space_group_name_H-M   'P 1'
#
loop_
_entity.id
_entity.type
_entity.pdbx_description
1 polymer ?
#
loop_
_entity_poly.entity_id
_entity_poly.type
_entity_poly.pdbx_seq_one_letter_code
_entity_poly.pdbx_strand_id
1 'polypeptide(L)' 'MIMRELMTGRRLFCDKNHDAELIIEICDEVRPLIITNAPEGYVELMQKCWHPGPNKRPPATDLEYKI' A
#
# COMPACT_ATOMS: atom_id res chain seq x y z
N MET A 1 -0.77 2.15 -1.25
CA MET A 1 0.44 2.96 -1.01
C MET A 1 0.05 4.24 -0.28
N ILE A 2 -0.80 5.09 -0.86
CA ILE A 2 -1.31 6.35 -0.24
C ILE A 2 -1.91 6.14 1.16
N MET A 3 -2.77 5.13 1.33
CA MET A 3 -3.38 4.78 2.62
C MET A 3 -2.37 4.71 3.79
N ARG A 4 -1.26 3.99 3.60
CA ARG A 4 -0.21 3.86 4.62
C ARG A 4 0.46 5.20 4.95
N GLU A 5 0.75 6.00 3.92
CA GLU A 5 1.41 7.29 4.08
C GLU A 5 0.54 8.26 4.85
N LEU A 6 -0.77 8.31 4.56
CA LEU A 6 -1.74 9.10 5.32
C LEU A 6 -1.82 8.66 6.79
N MET A 7 -1.82 7.36 7.06
CA MET A 7 -1.90 6.85 8.43
C MET A 7 -0.64 7.13 9.26
N THR A 8 0.53 7.06 8.64
CA THR A 8 1.82 7.20 9.35
C THR A 8 2.37 8.62 9.33
N GLY A 9 1.89 9.47 8.41
CA GLY A 9 2.51 10.74 8.07
C GLY A 9 3.95 10.60 7.55
N ARG A 10 4.38 9.38 7.18
CA ARG A 10 5.74 9.08 6.75
C ARG A 10 5.74 8.66 5.29
N ARG A 11 6.68 9.24 4.54
CA ARG A 11 6.97 8.85 3.17
C ARG A 11 7.20 7.34 3.06
N LEU A 12 6.68 6.75 1.99
CA LEU A 12 6.93 5.34 1.66
C LEU A 12 8.41 5.10 1.39
N PHE A 13 8.92 3.97 1.91
CA PHE A 13 10.33 3.60 1.76
C PHE A 13 11.27 4.75 2.17
N CYS A 14 10.94 5.47 3.26
CA CYS A 14 11.76 6.57 3.77
C CYS A 14 13.16 6.12 4.22
N ASP A 15 13.33 4.82 4.41
CA ASP A 15 14.56 4.11 4.74
C ASP A 15 15.40 3.71 3.52
N LYS A 16 14.88 3.88 2.29
CA LYS A 16 15.57 3.53 1.05
C LYS A 16 15.76 4.74 0.13
N ASN A 17 16.77 4.66 -0.73
CA ASN A 17 16.96 5.62 -1.81
C ASN A 17 15.85 5.44 -2.86
N HIS A 18 15.41 6.55 -3.45
CA HIS A 18 14.36 6.55 -4.48
C HIS A 18 15.01 6.50 -5.86
N ASP A 19 15.64 5.37 -6.17
CA ASP A 19 16.38 5.11 -7.40
C ASP A 19 15.79 3.92 -8.19
N ALA A 20 16.50 3.49 -9.25
CA ALA A 20 16.06 2.40 -10.11
C ALA A 20 15.98 1.05 -9.38
N GLU A 21 16.78 0.83 -8.33
CA GLU A 21 16.76 -0.39 -7.54
C GLU A 21 15.44 -0.52 -6.79
N LEU A 22 14.98 0.56 -6.15
CA LEU A 22 13.67 0.59 -5.50
C LEU A 22 12.51 0.32 -6.49
N ILE A 23 12.61 0.80 -7.72
CA ILE A 23 11.60 0.53 -8.76
C ILE A 23 11.54 -0.96 -9.08
N ILE A 24 12.69 -1.62 -9.22
CA ILE A 24 12.79 -3.06 -9.47
C ILE A 24 12.18 -3.83 -8.29
N GLU A 25 12.54 -3.50 -7.06
CA GLU A 25 11.98 -4.13 -5.86
C GLU A 25 10.44 -4.05 -5.83
N ILE A 26 9.86 -2.89 -6.13
CA ILE A 26 8.40 -2.70 -6.14
C ILE A 26 7.74 -3.57 -7.22
N CYS A 27 8.38 -3.70 -8.38
CA CYS A 27 7.96 -4.58 -9.47
C CYS A 27 8.04 -6.05 -9.05
N ASP A 28 9.06 -6.44 -8.29
CA ASP A 28 9.26 -7.76 -7.68
C ASP A 28 8.38 -8.00 -6.44
N GLU A 29 7.24 -7.32 -6.40
CA GLU A 29 6.22 -7.45 -5.38
C GLU A 29 6.62 -7.02 -3.96
N VAL A 30 7.74 -6.29 -3.78
CA VAL A 30 8.03 -5.64 -2.49
C VAL A 30 6.90 -4.66 -2.18
N ARG A 31 6.32 -4.79 -0.98
CA ARG A 31 5.26 -3.93 -0.48
C ARG A 31 5.71 -3.19 0.78
N PRO A 32 5.14 -2.00 1.05
CA PRO A 32 5.44 -1.28 2.28
C PRO A 32 5.03 -2.09 3.52
N LEU A 33 5.78 -1.93 4.61
CA LEU A 33 5.44 -2.52 5.91
C LEU A 33 4.01 -2.18 6.34
N ILE A 34 3.27 -3.21 6.75
CA ILE A 34 1.95 -3.09 7.36
C ILE A 34 2.10 -2.39 8.72
N ILE A 35 1.20 -1.46 8.99
CA ILE A 35 1.18 -0.70 10.24
C ILE A 35 0.57 -1.59 11.31
N THR A 36 1.35 -1.93 12.34
CA THR A 36 0.93 -2.85 13.42
C THR A 36 -0.26 -2.36 14.23
N ASN A 37 -0.54 -1.05 14.22
CA ASN A 37 -1.63 -0.42 14.99
C ASN A 37 -2.84 -0.02 14.11
N ALA A 38 -2.88 -0.47 12.86
CA ALA A 38 -4.01 -0.21 11.97
C ALA A 38 -5.22 -1.10 12.34
N PRO A 39 -6.47 -0.61 12.19
CA PRO A 39 -7.63 -1.48 12.25
C PRO A 39 -7.51 -2.61 11.22
N GLU A 40 -7.91 -3.82 11.60
CA GLU A 40 -7.77 -5.02 10.75
C GLU A 40 -8.43 -4.84 9.38
N GLY A 41 -9.64 -4.27 9.33
CA GLY A 41 -10.33 -3.95 8.07
C GLY A 41 -9.55 -2.99 7.17
N TYR A 42 -8.80 -2.05 7.75
CA TYR A 42 -7.94 -1.13 7.00
C TYR A 42 -6.71 -1.85 6.41
N VAL A 43 -6.10 -2.76 7.19
CA VAL A 43 -4.99 -3.60 6.71
C VAL A 43 -5.43 -4.49 5.56
N GLU A 44 -6.58 -5.16 5.69
CA GLU A 44 -7.14 -5.97 4.61
C GLU A 44 -7.42 -5.15 3.36
N LEU A 45 -7.99 -3.96 3.52
CA LEU A 45 -8.28 -3.06 2.41
C LEU A 45 -7.00 -2.62 1.70
N MET A 46 -5.99 -2.21 2.47
CA MET A 46 -4.67 -1.88 1.95
C MET A 46 -4.07 -3.02 1.14
N GLN A 47 -4.11 -4.26 1.66
CA GLN A 47 -3.60 -5.44 0.98
C GLN A 47 -4.37 -5.74 -0.32
N LYS A 48 -5.70 -5.66 -0.30
CA LYS A 48 -6.56 -5.83 -1.51
C LYS A 48 -6.20 -4.81 -2.59
N CYS A 49 -5.96 -3.55 -2.22
CA CYS A 49 -5.51 -2.51 -3.16
C CYS A 49 -4.10 -2.76 -3.74
N TRP A 50 -3.27 -3.58 -3.10
CA TRP A 50 -1.89 -3.88 -3.54
C TRP A 50 -1.77 -5.18 -4.31
N HIS A 51 -2.90 -5.81 -4.64
CA HIS A 51 -2.91 -7.05 -5.38
C HIS A 51 -2.13 -6.90 -6.70
N PRO A 52 -1.20 -7.82 -7.05
CA PRO A 52 -0.38 -7.70 -8.26
C PRO A 52 -1.24 -7.64 -9.53
N GLY A 53 -2.21 -8.56 -9.65
CA GLY A 53 -3.21 -8.53 -10.71
C GLY A 53 -4.11 -7.26 -10.65
N PRO A 54 -4.13 -6.41 -11.69
CA PRO A 54 -4.88 -5.14 -11.67
C PRO A 54 -6.39 -5.36 -11.53
N ASN A 55 -6.93 -6.41 -12.15
CA ASN A 55 -8.36 -6.73 -12.11
C ASN A 55 -8.86 -7.23 -10.75
N LYS A 56 -7.95 -7.58 -9.83
CA LYS A 56 -8.28 -8.03 -8.48
C LYS A 56 -8.25 -6.88 -7.47
N ARG A 57 -7.84 -5.69 -7.89
CA ARG A 57 -7.86 -4.49 -7.04
C ARG A 57 -9.29 -3.94 -6.99
N PRO A 58 -9.77 -3.50 -5.82
CA PRO A 58 -11.07 -2.87 -5.73
C PRO A 58 -11.07 -1.53 -6.50
N PRO A 59 -12.18 -1.18 -7.17
CA PRO A 59 -12.35 0.15 -7.75
C PRO A 59 -12.42 1.20 -6.65
N ALA A 60 -12.05 2.44 -6.97
CA ALA A 60 -12.05 3.53 -6.00
C ALA A 60 -13.44 3.80 -5.38
N THR A 61 -14.51 3.54 -6.15
CA THR A 61 -15.91 3.63 -5.68
C THR A 61 -16.21 2.68 -4.52
N ASP A 62 -15.58 1.50 -4.49
CA ASP A 62 -15.76 0.53 -3.41
C ASP A 62 -15.01 0.94 -2.14
N LEU A 63 -14.06 1.87 -2.25
CA LEU A 63 -13.30 2.40 -1.11
C LEU A 63 -14.09 3.48 -0.36
N GLU A 64 -14.91 4.27 -1.06
CA GLU A 64 -15.72 5.35 -0.45
C GLU A 64 -16.65 4.82 0.65
N TYR A 65 -17.19 3.61 0.47
CA TYR A 65 -18.07 2.97 1.45
C TYR A 65 -17.34 2.19 2.55
N LYS A 66 -16.00 2.14 2.52
CA LYS A 66 -15.16 1.27 3.39
C LYS A 66 -14.13 2.01 4.23
N ILE A 67 -13.89 3.29 3.97
CA ILE A 67 -12.91 4.13 4.67
C ILE A 67 -13.63 5.08 5.62
#